data_AF-A0A378XMQ4-F1
#
_entry.id   AF-A0A378XMQ4-F1
#
_cell.length_a   1.000
_cell.length_b   1.000
_cell.length_c   1.000
_cell.angle_alpha   90.00
_cell.angle_beta   90.00
_cell.angle_gamma   90.00
#
_symmetry.space_group_name_H-M   'P 1'
#
loop_
_entity.id
_entity.type
_entity.pdbx_description
1 polymer ?
#
loop_
_entity_poly.entity_id
_entity_poly.type
_entity_poly.pdbx_seq_one_letter_code
_entity_poly.pdbx_strand_id
1 'polypeptide(L)'
;MISRERMSIWLRASRGADAVIEKRDTSKNWVTLHKPKEEKQFAGLKADGYQIDFAYYTEGKDLIVESKSGSPGFKGVSQTTMRINGKEVVPEIIAKGMVSTGVNVDRYKDIKLDGRLELNPGIYKYSDPGRDIEVVLK
;
A
#
# COMPACT_ATOMS: atom_id res chain seq x y z
N MET A 1 -45.99 -37.84 -24.09
CA MET A 1 -44.55 -37.53 -24.23
C MET A 1 -44.40 -36.56 -25.40
N ILE A 2 -44.02 -35.31 -25.13
CA ILE A 2 -43.19 -34.44 -25.98
C ILE A 2 -42.71 -33.33 -25.05
N SER A 3 -41.40 -33.20 -24.99
CA SER A 3 -40.60 -32.35 -24.11
C SER A 3 -40.87 -30.87 -24.36
N ARG A 4 -41.02 -30.07 -23.29
CA ARG A 4 -40.89 -28.60 -23.36
C ARG A 4 -39.42 -28.27 -23.18
N GLU A 5 -38.74 -27.89 -24.26
CA GLU A 5 -37.41 -27.29 -24.18
C GLU A 5 -37.49 -25.99 -23.38
N ARG A 6 -36.84 -25.96 -22.22
CA ARG A 6 -36.53 -24.74 -21.48
C ARG A 6 -35.38 -24.03 -22.19
N MET A 7 -35.69 -23.00 -22.97
CA MET A 7 -34.72 -21.97 -23.35
C MET A 7 -34.20 -21.31 -22.07
N SER A 8 -32.96 -21.62 -21.70
CA SER A 8 -32.26 -20.93 -20.62
C SER A 8 -31.51 -19.75 -21.23
N ILE A 9 -32.04 -18.55 -20.99
CA ILE A 9 -31.35 -17.30 -21.31
C ILE A 9 -30.15 -17.18 -20.36
N TRP A 10 -28.94 -17.22 -20.91
CA TRP A 10 -27.74 -16.85 -20.17
C TRP A 10 -27.66 -15.33 -20.09
N LEU A 11 -28.00 -14.75 -18.93
CA LEU A 11 -27.51 -13.41 -18.61
C LEU A 11 -26.01 -13.52 -18.33
N ARG A 12 -25.17 -13.03 -19.25
CA ARG A 12 -23.79 -12.66 -18.90
C ARG A 12 -23.86 -11.42 -18.01
N ALA A 13 -23.82 -11.62 -16.70
CA ALA A 13 -23.39 -10.56 -15.80
C ALA A 13 -21.91 -10.26 -16.11
N SER A 14 -21.64 -9.05 -16.58
CA SER A 14 -20.27 -8.54 -16.70
C SER A 14 -19.66 -8.47 -15.30
N ARG A 15 -18.53 -9.17 -15.15
CA ARG A 15 -17.56 -9.22 -14.02
C ARG A 15 -17.78 -8.19 -12.90
N GLY A 16 -17.96 -8.72 -11.69
CA GLY A 16 -17.94 -7.96 -10.43
C GLY A 16 -16.64 -7.16 -10.28
N ALA A 17 -16.73 -6.01 -9.61
CA ALA A 17 -15.56 -5.19 -9.31
C ALA A 17 -14.58 -5.99 -8.45
N ASP A 18 -13.30 -6.08 -8.87
CA ASP A 18 -12.25 -6.73 -8.08
C ASP A 18 -12.28 -6.17 -6.65
N ALA A 19 -12.46 -7.04 -5.65
CA ALA A 19 -12.45 -6.62 -4.26
C ALA A 19 -11.13 -5.92 -3.93
N VAL A 20 -11.19 -4.70 -3.39
CA VAL A 20 -10.00 -3.97 -2.93
C VAL A 20 -9.80 -4.25 -1.45
N ILE A 21 -8.66 -4.85 -1.12
CA ILE A 21 -8.23 -5.11 0.25
C ILE A 21 -7.34 -3.96 0.69
N GLU A 22 -7.67 -3.36 1.85
CA GLU A 22 -6.77 -2.48 2.60
C GLU A 22 -6.16 -3.28 3.74
N LYS A 23 -4.83 -3.19 3.91
CA LYS A 23 -4.10 -3.95 4.92
C LYS A 23 -3.10 -3.07 5.65
N ARG A 24 -2.91 -3.37 6.94
CA ARG A 24 -1.82 -2.85 7.77
C ARG A 24 -1.24 -3.99 8.61
N ASP A 25 0.07 -4.21 8.52
CA ASP A 25 0.77 -5.25 9.31
C ASP A 25 2.16 -4.74 9.71
N THR A 26 2.26 -4.21 10.93
CA THR A 26 3.50 -3.69 11.52
C THR A 26 4.27 -4.77 12.32
N SER A 27 3.78 -6.02 12.35
CA SER A 27 4.49 -7.14 12.99
C SER A 27 5.66 -7.67 12.14
N LYS A 28 5.64 -7.41 10.83
CA LYS A 28 6.61 -7.91 9.84
C LYS A 28 6.88 -6.88 8.74
N ASN A 29 7.59 -7.26 7.67
CA ASN A 29 7.86 -6.39 6.50
C ASN A 29 8.58 -5.09 6.84
N TRP A 30 9.65 -5.19 7.62
CA TRP A 30 10.51 -4.08 7.97
C TRP A 30 11.79 -4.10 7.12
N VAL A 31 12.11 -3.00 6.46
CA VAL A 31 13.40 -2.80 5.79
C VAL A 31 14.23 -1.82 6.60
N THR A 32 15.47 -2.19 6.92
CA THR A 32 16.42 -1.26 7.57
C THR A 32 16.93 -0.25 6.55
N LEU A 33 16.87 1.03 6.89
CA LEU A 33 17.37 2.12 6.06
C LEU A 33 18.80 2.47 6.44
N HIS A 34 19.60 2.86 5.45
CA HIS A 34 20.81 3.62 5.71
C HIS A 34 20.44 5.01 6.21
N LYS A 35 21.38 5.69 6.89
CA LYS A 35 21.16 7.06 7.36
C LYS A 35 20.70 7.94 6.17
N PRO A 36 19.50 8.56 6.25
CA PRO A 36 18.99 9.41 5.18
C PRO A 36 19.86 10.64 4.97
N LYS A 37 19.93 11.10 3.72
CA LYS A 37 20.62 12.31 3.28
C LYS A 37 19.78 13.06 2.25
N GLU A 38 20.24 14.23 1.81
CA GLU A 38 19.50 15.06 0.85
C GLU A 38 19.35 14.36 -0.52
N GLU A 39 20.32 13.54 -0.92
CA GLU A 39 20.18 12.76 -2.15
C GLU A 39 19.24 11.56 -1.96
N LYS A 40 18.38 11.32 -2.95
CA LYS A 40 17.48 10.16 -2.98
C LYS A 40 18.24 8.85 -2.81
N GLN A 41 17.82 8.09 -1.80
CA GLN A 41 18.22 6.71 -1.56
C GLN A 41 17.03 5.79 -1.77
N PHE A 42 17.30 4.51 -2.03
CA PHE A 42 16.27 3.55 -2.40
C PHE A 42 16.31 2.32 -1.51
N ALA A 43 15.13 1.80 -1.22
CA ALA A 43 14.93 0.53 -0.52
C ALA A 43 13.69 -0.16 -1.13
N GLY A 44 13.57 -1.46 -0.97
CA GLY A 44 12.41 -2.20 -1.46
C GLY A 44 12.17 -3.45 -0.65
N LEU A 45 10.92 -3.90 -0.65
CA LEU A 45 10.51 -5.15 -0.01
C LEU A 45 9.31 -5.75 -0.73
N LYS A 46 9.06 -7.05 -0.46
CA LYS A 46 7.81 -7.71 -0.83
C LYS A 46 6.85 -7.74 0.35
N ALA A 47 5.61 -7.31 0.13
CA ALA A 47 4.49 -7.47 1.05
C ALA A 47 3.35 -8.19 0.32
N ASP A 48 2.92 -9.34 0.85
CA ASP A 48 1.81 -10.12 0.30
C ASP A 48 1.97 -10.43 -1.21
N GLY A 49 3.20 -10.69 -1.63
CA GLY A 49 3.54 -11.00 -3.03
C GLY A 49 3.81 -9.78 -3.91
N TYR A 50 3.48 -8.57 -3.46
CA TYR A 50 3.68 -7.33 -4.20
C TYR A 50 5.03 -6.69 -3.86
N GLN A 51 5.82 -6.34 -4.88
CA GLN A 51 7.03 -5.55 -4.70
C GLN A 51 6.65 -4.11 -4.41
N ILE A 52 7.19 -3.52 -3.35
CA ILE A 52 7.01 -2.11 -2.99
C ILE A 52 8.39 -1.45 -2.98
N ASP A 53 8.52 -0.38 -3.74
CA ASP A 53 9.75 0.39 -3.86
C ASP A 53 9.60 1.72 -3.12
N PHE A 54 10.61 2.04 -2.33
CA PHE A 54 10.71 3.27 -1.58
C PHE A 54 11.86 4.14 -2.11
N ALA A 55 11.60 5.43 -2.25
CA ALA A 55 12.65 6.44 -2.30
C ALA A 55 12.59 7.26 -1.02
N TYR A 56 13.73 7.53 -0.39
CA TYR A 56 13.80 8.28 0.85
C TYR A 56 14.96 9.27 0.82
N TYR A 57 14.73 10.46 1.40
CA TYR A 57 15.69 11.55 1.45
C TYR A 57 15.27 12.60 2.48
N THR A 58 16.22 13.42 2.92
CA THR A 58 15.95 14.54 3.84
C THR A 58 15.65 15.82 3.07
N GLU A 59 14.66 16.57 3.53
CA GLU A 59 14.39 17.94 3.09
C GLU A 59 14.44 18.84 4.33
N GLY A 60 15.59 19.47 4.57
CA GLY A 60 15.86 20.15 5.83
C GLY A 60 15.93 19.15 7.00
N LYS A 61 15.02 19.30 7.97
CA LYS A 61 14.92 18.40 9.14
C LYS A 61 13.92 17.24 8.93
N ASP A 62 13.19 17.27 7.83
CA ASP A 62 12.14 16.31 7.56
C ASP A 62 12.70 15.14 6.76
N LEU A 63 12.18 13.94 7.03
CA LEU A 63 12.39 12.79 6.16
C LEU A 63 11.19 12.66 5.23
N ILE A 64 11.47 12.61 3.93
CA ILE A 64 10.50 12.35 2.89
C ILE A 64 10.61 10.88 2.47
N VAL A 65 9.47 10.22 2.37
CA VAL A 65 9.36 8.84 1.87
C VAL A 65 8.35 8.81 0.73
N GLU A 66 8.83 8.46 -0.45
CA GLU A 66 8.01 8.14 -1.61
C GLU A 66 7.85 6.62 -1.70
N SER A 67 6.65 6.15 -1.99
CA SER A 67 6.33 4.72 -2.07
C SER A 67 5.51 4.44 -3.31
N LYS A 68 5.91 3.41 -4.07
CA LYS A 68 5.24 3.00 -5.31
C LYS A 68 5.34 1.50 -5.52
N SER A 69 4.52 0.99 -6.44
CA SER A 69 4.65 -0.38 -6.93
C SER A 69 4.26 -0.43 -8.40
N GLY A 70 5.04 -1.15 -9.19
CA GLY A 70 4.66 -1.55 -10.55
C GLY A 70 3.90 -2.87 -10.61
N SER A 71 3.59 -3.50 -9.46
CA SER A 71 3.00 -4.82 -9.41
C SER A 71 1.52 -4.77 -9.84
N PRO A 72 1.10 -5.59 -10.83
CA PRO A 72 -0.30 -5.65 -11.24
C PRO A 72 -1.21 -5.97 -10.06
N GLY A 73 -2.33 -5.25 -9.94
CA GLY A 73 -3.27 -5.42 -8.83
C GLY A 73 -2.92 -4.65 -7.57
N PHE A 74 -1.70 -4.14 -7.40
CA PHE A 74 -1.40 -3.21 -6.30
C PHE A 74 -2.06 -1.85 -6.56
N LYS A 75 -2.73 -1.30 -5.55
CA LYS A 75 -3.49 -0.03 -5.66
C LYS A 75 -2.80 1.16 -5.00
N GLY A 76 -1.77 0.92 -4.20
CA GLY A 76 -0.93 1.97 -3.63
C GLY A 76 -0.71 1.81 -2.13
N VAL A 77 0.31 2.50 -1.64
CA VAL A 77 0.49 2.76 -0.21
C VAL A 77 -0.32 4.00 0.14
N SER A 78 -1.05 3.99 1.24
CA SER A 78 -1.79 5.16 1.74
C SER A 78 -0.97 5.92 2.79
N GLN A 79 -0.24 5.17 3.61
CA GLN A 79 0.59 5.71 4.68
C GLN A 79 1.65 4.69 5.08
N THR A 80 2.91 5.05 5.03
CA THR A 80 4.02 4.25 5.54
C THR A 80 4.08 4.29 7.07
N THR A 81 4.84 3.39 7.68
CA THR A 81 5.15 3.44 9.12
C THR A 81 6.65 3.28 9.30
N MET A 82 7.23 4.10 10.17
CA MET A 82 8.63 4.01 10.53
C MET A 82 8.82 3.45 11.92
N ARG A 83 10.01 2.92 12.16
CA ARG A 83 10.50 2.56 13.49
C ARG A 83 11.87 3.16 13.68
N ILE A 84 12.03 3.89 14.78
CA ILE A 84 13.29 4.54 15.17
C ILE A 84 13.67 3.96 16.53
N ASN A 85 14.77 3.22 16.59
CA ASN A 85 15.25 2.55 17.80
C ASN A 85 14.15 1.72 18.49
N GLY A 86 13.36 0.98 17.70
CA GLY A 86 12.27 0.15 18.21
C GLY A 86 10.93 0.86 18.41
N LYS A 87 10.89 2.20 18.40
CA LYS A 87 9.64 2.96 18.59
C LYS A 87 8.99 3.29 17.24
N GLU A 88 7.72 2.93 17.09
CA GLU A 88 6.95 3.26 15.88
C GLU A 88 6.61 4.75 15.82
N VAL A 89 6.72 5.30 14.61
CA VAL A 89 6.45 6.70 14.27
C VAL A 89 5.64 6.70 12.97
N VAL A 90 4.63 7.57 12.91
CA VAL A 90 3.79 7.77 11.73
C VAL A 90 4.10 9.12 11.08
N PRO A 91 3.92 9.27 9.76
CA PRO A 91 4.13 10.55 9.09
C PRO A 91 3.05 11.56 9.48
N GLU A 92 3.31 12.82 9.14
CA GLU A 92 2.31 13.88 9.24
C GLU A 92 1.05 13.54 8.45
N ILE A 93 -0.11 13.73 9.08
CA ILE A 93 -1.40 13.52 8.43
C ILE A 93 -1.74 14.78 7.65
N ILE A 94 -1.40 14.76 6.35
CA ILE A 94 -1.80 15.81 5.41
C ILE A 94 -3.04 15.30 4.68
N ALA A 95 -4.08 16.13 4.57
CA ALA A 95 -5.21 15.85 3.71
C ALA A 95 -4.72 15.76 2.25
N LYS A 96 -4.52 14.54 1.79
CA LYS A 96 -4.14 14.25 0.40
C LYS A 96 -5.37 14.58 -0.45
N GLY A 97 -5.22 15.56 -1.36
CA GLY A 97 -6.26 15.89 -2.35
C GLY A 97 -6.49 14.73 -3.33
N MET A 98 -6.98 14.99 -4.54
CA MET A 98 -6.90 14.00 -5.63
C MET A 98 -5.42 13.76 -5.98
N VAL A 99 -4.74 12.90 -5.25
CA VAL A 99 -3.37 12.48 -5.54
C VAL A 99 -3.41 11.40 -6.61
N SER A 100 -2.49 11.51 -7.57
CA SER A 100 -2.35 10.56 -8.66
C SER A 100 -2.20 9.14 -8.12
N THR A 101 -2.96 8.21 -8.70
CA THR A 101 -2.88 6.79 -8.40
C THR A 101 -1.47 6.29 -8.70
N GLY A 102 -0.70 5.90 -7.67
CA GLY A 102 0.51 5.09 -7.85
C GLY A 102 1.74 5.50 -7.05
N VAL A 103 1.87 6.78 -6.67
CA VAL A 103 2.97 7.23 -5.80
C VAL A 103 2.40 7.90 -4.56
N ASN A 104 2.82 7.41 -3.41
CA ASN A 104 2.47 7.98 -2.12
C ASN A 104 3.67 8.67 -1.50
N VAL A 105 3.49 9.92 -1.08
CA VAL A 105 4.52 10.73 -0.43
C VAL A 105 4.12 10.96 1.02
N ASP A 106 4.98 10.54 1.93
CA ASP A 106 4.84 10.73 3.36
C ASP A 106 5.98 11.58 3.90
N ARG A 107 5.65 12.47 4.84
CA ARG A 107 6.59 13.40 5.46
C ARG A 107 6.66 13.12 6.96
N TYR A 108 7.84 12.82 7.46
CA TYR A 108 8.10 12.67 8.89
C TYR A 108 8.80 13.92 9.38
N LYS A 109 8.04 14.78 10.08
CA LYS A 109 8.52 16.06 10.59
C LYS A 109 9.35 15.92 11.86
N ASP A 110 10.44 16.68 11.93
CA ASP A 110 11.28 16.85 13.12
C ASP A 110 11.72 15.52 13.78
N ILE A 111 11.95 14.48 12.97
CA ILE A 111 12.38 13.17 13.49
C ILE A 111 13.89 13.13 13.71
N LYS A 112 14.31 12.56 14.85
CA LYS A 112 15.72 12.28 15.11
C LYS A 112 16.14 11.05 14.31
N LEU A 113 16.98 11.25 13.30
CA LEU A 113 17.49 10.20 12.40
C LEU A 113 18.68 9.43 12.99
N ASP A 114 18.86 9.47 14.32
CA ASP A 114 19.96 8.80 15.00
C ASP A 114 19.55 7.38 15.41
N GLY A 115 20.42 6.42 15.07
CA GLY A 115 20.24 5.01 15.41
C GLY A 115 19.60 4.19 14.29
N ARG A 116 18.93 3.10 14.67
CA ARG A 116 18.37 2.14 13.70
C ARG A 116 17.04 2.66 13.17
N LEU A 117 17.00 2.85 11.86
CA LEU A 117 15.82 3.29 11.13
C LEU A 117 15.27 2.12 10.32
N GLU A 118 13.98 1.86 10.47
CA GLU A 118 13.29 0.82 9.73
C GLU A 118 11.99 1.37 9.14
N LEU A 119 11.64 0.89 7.96
CA LEU A 119 10.46 1.31 7.22
C LEU A 119 9.56 0.11 6.93
N ASN A 120 8.26 0.34 7.06
CA ASN A 120 7.18 -0.60 6.76
C ASN A 120 6.20 0.07 5.79
N PRO A 121 5.58 -0.68 4.86
CA PRO A 121 4.61 -0.15 3.91
C PRO A 121 3.35 0.42 4.60
N GLY A 122 3.16 0.17 5.90
CA GLY A 122 2.06 0.68 6.71
C GLY A 122 0.72 0.23 6.17
N ILE A 123 -0.11 1.20 5.80
CA ILE A 123 -1.43 0.99 5.19
C ILE A 123 -1.26 0.95 3.67
N TYR A 124 -1.63 -0.15 3.03
CA TYR A 124 -1.58 -0.30 1.58
C TYR A 124 -2.78 -1.09 1.05
N LYS A 125 -3.01 -0.97 -0.27
CA LYS A 125 -4.18 -1.52 -0.95
C LYS A 125 -3.79 -2.40 -2.14
N TYR A 126 -4.53 -3.47 -2.36
CA TYR A 126 -4.40 -4.33 -3.54
C TYR A 126 -5.74 -4.96 -3.93
N SER A 127 -5.89 -5.33 -5.19
CA SER A 127 -7.01 -6.11 -5.72
C SER A 127 -6.84 -7.58 -5.42
N ASP A 128 -7.89 -8.21 -4.90
CA ASP A 128 -8.00 -9.65 -4.73
C ASP A 128 -9.19 -10.16 -5.56
N PRO A 129 -8.97 -10.48 -6.86
CA PRO A 129 -10.03 -10.95 -7.75
C PRO A 129 -10.57 -12.34 -7.37
N GLY A 130 -9.93 -13.04 -6.43
CA GLY A 130 -10.35 -14.35 -5.94
C GLY A 130 -11.39 -14.29 -4.82
N ARG A 131 -11.70 -13.09 -4.30
CA ARG A 131 -12.75 -12.87 -3.30
C ARG A 131 -13.97 -12.25 -3.96
N ASP A 132 -14.83 -13.10 -4.52
CA ASP A 132 -16.23 -12.73 -4.73
C ASP A 132 -16.86 -12.53 -3.34
N ILE A 133 -17.00 -11.28 -2.90
CA ILE A 133 -17.72 -10.97 -1.67
C ILE A 133 -19.20 -10.92 -2.04
N GLU A 134 -19.91 -12.01 -1.77
CA GLU A 134 -21.38 -12.02 -1.82
C GLU A 134 -21.89 -11.10 -0.70
N VAL A 135 -22.28 -9.88 -1.05
CA VAL A 135 -22.88 -8.93 -0.10
C VAL A 135 -24.29 -9.45 0.22
N VAL A 136 -24.43 -10.18 1.33
CA VAL A 136 -25.74 -10.49 1.88
C VAL A 136 -26.28 -9.23 2.56
N LEU A 137 -27.14 -8.50 1.86
CA LEU A 137 -27.99 -7.48 2.48
C LEU A 137 -29.04 -8.20 3.32
N LYS A 138 -29.08 -7.89 4.63
CA LYS A 138 -30.19 -8.26 5.53
C LYS A 138 -31.27 -7.19 5.51
#